data_AF-A0A1L1PCE0-F1
#
_entry.id   AF-A0A1L1PCE0-F1
#
_cell.length_a   1.000
_cell.length_b   1.000
_cell.length_c   1.000
_cell.angle_alpha   90.00
_cell.angle_beta   90.00
_cell.angle_gamma   90.00
#
_symmetry.space_group_name_H-M   'P 1'
#
loop_
_entity.id
_entity.type
_entity.pdbx_description
1 polymer ?
#
loop_
_entity_poly.entity_id
_entity_poly.type
_entity_poly.pdbx_seq_one_letter_code
_entity_poly.pdbx_strand_id
1 'polypeptide(L)'
;MGKTLSVSISPRGDVTLFLDVDGVLHRRAPGAEKFTALPHLQKSMRRHPRLEVVISSSWREVFDFEDLVELFDEDLRARIVGSTPVLEQDTEFVRQRECEQWMRTHCPPGQEWVALEDEQALFEPGCPQLLPVDGSKGLQLDDLMRLDERLSEALARVPELKLAREHGARAQEHLQLCCVVTASGDELLAEITYGNKRETLRHTDAAELGLTLLARGMKPEDVSSPDWKEGFHGMSAGQRAALFGAMRTGRKQSVDFHVNLTPLS
;
A
#
# COMPACT_ATOMS: atom_id res chain seq x y z
N MET A 1 -17.19 23.87 17.58
CA MET A 1 -16.76 22.57 18.18
C MET A 1 -17.79 21.52 17.82
N GLY A 2 -17.70 20.98 16.60
CA GLY A 2 -18.45 19.79 16.18
C GLY A 2 -17.49 18.61 16.23
N LYS A 3 -17.84 17.57 16.98
CA LYS A 3 -17.06 16.33 17.02
C LYS A 3 -17.28 15.58 15.71
N THR A 4 -16.33 15.66 14.79
CA THR A 4 -16.20 14.68 13.71
C THR A 4 -15.81 13.35 14.36
N LEU A 5 -16.81 12.51 14.63
CA LEU A 5 -16.56 11.10 14.85
C LEU A 5 -16.34 10.48 13.47
N SER A 6 -15.11 10.55 12.98
CA SER A 6 -14.67 9.76 11.84
C SER A 6 -14.66 8.30 12.27
N VAL A 7 -15.81 7.65 12.17
CA VAL A 7 -15.86 6.19 12.17
C VAL A 7 -15.23 5.77 10.84
N SER A 8 -13.91 5.61 10.86
CA SER A 8 -13.15 4.93 9.81
C SER A 8 -13.61 3.47 9.77
N ILE A 9 -14.70 3.21 9.05
CA ILE A 9 -15.00 1.87 8.58
C ILE A 9 -14.03 1.62 7.44
N SER A 10 -12.97 0.86 7.70
CA SER A 10 -12.16 0.33 6.63
C SER A 10 -13.06 -0.45 5.67
N PRO A 11 -12.97 -0.20 4.35
CA PRO A 11 -13.69 -0.95 3.32
C PRO A 11 -13.49 -2.45 3.55
N ARG A 12 -14.60 -3.21 3.62
CA ARG A 12 -14.63 -4.67 3.84
C ARG A 12 -14.93 -5.44 2.56
N GLY A 13 -15.28 -4.73 1.50
CA GLY A 13 -15.56 -5.25 0.17
C GLY A 13 -14.29 -5.60 -0.56
N ASP A 14 -14.44 -6.42 -1.59
CA ASP A 14 -13.34 -6.89 -2.40
C ASP A 14 -13.18 -6.10 -3.71
N VAL A 15 -14.19 -5.31 -4.08
CA VAL A 15 -14.20 -4.43 -5.26
C VAL A 15 -14.91 -3.13 -4.90
N THR A 16 -14.35 -2.00 -5.34
CA THR A 16 -14.90 -0.66 -5.08
C THR A 16 -15.56 -0.09 -6.34
N LEU A 17 -16.78 0.42 -6.21
CA LEU A 17 -17.46 1.20 -7.24
C LEU A 17 -17.44 2.68 -6.86
N PHE A 18 -16.83 3.51 -7.68
CA PHE A 18 -16.97 4.96 -7.59
C PHE A 18 -18.19 5.39 -8.40
N LEU A 19 -19.10 6.10 -7.74
CA LEU A 19 -20.41 6.43 -8.29
C LEU A 19 -20.61 7.95 -8.38
N ASP A 20 -20.77 8.45 -9.59
CA ASP A 20 -21.38 9.78 -9.80
C ASP A 20 -22.93 9.71 -9.76
N VAL A 21 -23.58 10.88 -9.61
CA VAL A 21 -25.02 11.02 -9.44
C VAL A 21 -25.70 11.66 -10.66
N ASP A 22 -25.32 12.88 -11.06
CA ASP A 22 -26.01 13.67 -12.08
C ASP A 22 -25.48 13.38 -13.48
N GLY A 23 -26.26 12.68 -14.31
CA GLY A 23 -25.80 12.13 -15.59
C GLY A 23 -25.60 10.62 -15.53
N VAL A 24 -25.48 10.06 -14.32
CA VAL A 24 -25.44 8.61 -14.09
C VAL A 24 -26.76 8.09 -13.53
N LEU A 25 -27.16 8.49 -12.32
CA LEU A 25 -28.39 7.97 -11.69
C LEU A 25 -29.67 8.53 -12.30
N HIS A 26 -29.55 9.56 -13.12
CA HIS A 26 -30.59 10.17 -13.94
C HIS A 26 -29.93 11.03 -15.02
N ARG A 27 -30.68 11.40 -16.06
CA ARG A 27 -30.15 12.26 -17.13
C ARG A 27 -29.89 13.68 -16.65
N ARG A 28 -28.84 14.30 -17.20
CA ARG A 28 -28.48 15.71 -16.98
C ARG A 28 -29.37 16.63 -17.84
N ALA A 29 -30.63 16.80 -17.42
CA ALA A 29 -31.57 17.70 -18.09
C ALA A 29 -32.40 18.50 -17.07
N PRO A 30 -32.72 19.79 -17.32
CA PRO A 30 -33.57 20.58 -16.45
C PRO A 30 -34.91 19.89 -16.18
N GLY A 31 -35.28 19.74 -14.91
CA GLY A 31 -36.53 19.10 -14.50
C GLY A 31 -36.59 17.59 -14.73
N ALA A 32 -35.47 16.93 -15.05
CA ALA A 32 -35.43 15.47 -15.08
C ALA A 32 -35.80 14.88 -13.71
N GLU A 33 -36.58 13.80 -13.74
CA GLU A 33 -36.82 12.98 -12.56
C GLU A 33 -35.49 12.44 -12.03
N LYS A 34 -35.24 12.61 -10.74
CA LYS A 34 -33.99 12.20 -10.10
C LYS A 34 -34.01 10.72 -9.76
N PHE A 35 -32.82 10.11 -9.76
CA PHE A 35 -32.59 8.73 -9.30
C PHE A 35 -33.37 7.65 -10.05
N THR A 36 -33.81 7.90 -11.28
CA THR A 36 -34.55 6.92 -12.10
C THR A 36 -33.77 5.62 -12.31
N ALA A 37 -32.44 5.66 -12.32
CA ALA A 37 -31.59 4.47 -12.47
C ALA A 37 -31.16 3.83 -11.15
N LEU A 38 -31.36 4.49 -9.99
CA LEU A 38 -30.93 3.99 -8.69
C LEU A 38 -31.53 2.61 -8.36
N PRO A 39 -32.85 2.35 -8.55
CA PRO A 39 -33.41 1.02 -8.30
C PRO A 39 -32.76 -0.09 -9.12
N HIS A 40 -32.25 0.23 -10.32
CA HIS A 40 -31.58 -0.74 -11.18
C HIS A 40 -30.14 -0.99 -10.75
N LEU A 41 -29.40 0.07 -10.38
CA LEU A 41 -28.07 -0.06 -9.79
C LEU A 41 -28.11 -0.89 -8.50
N GLN A 42 -29.10 -0.67 -7.63
CA GLN A 42 -29.28 -1.44 -6.40
C GLN A 42 -29.50 -2.93 -6.66
N LYS A 43 -30.16 -3.31 -7.77
CA LYS A 43 -30.27 -4.72 -8.18
C LYS A 43 -28.92 -5.30 -8.59
N SER A 44 -28.05 -4.54 -9.26
CA SER A 44 -26.67 -4.95 -9.52
C SER A 44 -25.88 -5.09 -8.22
N MET A 45 -25.97 -4.13 -7.30
CA MET A 45 -25.31 -4.21 -5.99
C MET A 45 -25.70 -5.49 -5.24
N ARG A 46 -26.99 -5.85 -5.20
CA ARG A 46 -27.46 -7.08 -4.55
C ARG A 46 -26.92 -8.37 -5.17
N ARG A 47 -26.66 -8.39 -6.49
CA ARG A 47 -26.01 -9.53 -7.17
C ARG A 47 -24.53 -9.66 -6.85
N HIS A 48 -23.89 -8.57 -6.45
CA HIS A 48 -22.46 -8.51 -6.14
C HIS A 48 -22.24 -8.18 -4.65
N PRO A 49 -22.48 -9.10 -3.71
CA PRO A 49 -22.52 -8.80 -2.27
C PRO A 49 -21.20 -8.29 -1.68
N ARG A 50 -20.06 -8.53 -2.35
CA ARG A 50 -18.73 -8.03 -1.94
C ARG A 50 -18.34 -6.68 -2.57
N LEU A 51 -19.24 -6.04 -3.31
CA LEU A 51 -19.03 -4.71 -3.86
C LEU A 51 -19.29 -3.65 -2.78
N GLU A 52 -18.43 -2.64 -2.70
CA GLU A 52 -18.68 -1.42 -1.93
C GLU A 52 -18.77 -0.22 -2.86
N VAL A 53 -19.45 0.83 -2.41
CA VAL A 53 -19.69 2.05 -3.17
C VAL A 53 -19.06 3.23 -2.46
N VAL A 54 -18.38 4.06 -3.23
CA VAL A 54 -17.84 5.36 -2.81
C VAL A 54 -18.49 6.42 -3.66
N ILE A 55 -19.05 7.45 -3.02
CA ILE A 55 -19.64 8.56 -3.75
C ILE A 55 -18.52 9.41 -4.35
N SER A 56 -18.52 9.48 -5.67
CA SER A 56 -17.53 10.19 -6.47
C SER A 56 -18.30 11.19 -7.32
N SER A 57 -18.94 12.16 -6.65
CA SER A 57 -19.82 13.17 -7.25
C SER A 57 -19.61 14.53 -6.59
N SER A 58 -19.86 15.62 -7.31
CA SER A 58 -19.85 16.99 -6.73
C SER A 58 -20.89 17.18 -5.63
N TRP A 59 -21.90 16.30 -5.55
CA TRP A 59 -22.88 16.30 -4.46
C TRP A 59 -22.25 16.20 -3.07
N ARG A 60 -21.08 15.56 -2.94
CA ARG A 60 -20.34 15.46 -1.66
C ARG A 60 -19.82 16.81 -1.13
N GLU A 61 -19.81 17.84 -1.97
CA GLU A 61 -19.38 19.20 -1.61
C GLU A 61 -20.51 20.01 -0.98
N VAL A 62 -21.76 19.55 -1.12
CA VAL A 62 -22.97 20.27 -0.71
C VAL A 62 -23.89 19.48 0.21
N PHE A 63 -23.80 18.15 0.21
CA PHE A 63 -24.55 17.26 1.10
C PHE A 63 -23.60 16.56 2.07
N ASP A 64 -24.07 16.35 3.29
CA ASP A 64 -23.37 15.53 4.26
C ASP A 64 -23.39 14.06 3.79
N PHE A 65 -22.40 13.28 4.22
CA PHE A 65 -22.26 11.90 3.78
C PHE A 65 -23.48 11.04 4.17
N GLU A 66 -24.03 11.28 5.36
CA GLU A 66 -25.23 10.61 5.85
C GLU A 66 -26.43 10.83 4.91
N ASP A 67 -26.61 12.05 4.39
CA ASP A 67 -27.70 12.35 3.44
C ASP A 67 -27.54 11.56 2.13
N LEU A 68 -26.29 11.40 1.67
CA LEU A 68 -25.97 10.62 0.46
C LEU A 68 -26.20 9.12 0.66
N VAL A 69 -25.93 8.61 1.87
CA VAL A 69 -26.23 7.22 2.25
C VAL A 69 -27.74 6.97 2.27
N GLU A 70 -28.52 7.92 2.77
CA GLU A 70 -29.99 7.80 2.86
C GLU A 70 -30.69 7.65 1.50
N LEU A 71 -30.02 7.98 0.39
CA LEU A 71 -30.52 7.74 -0.97
C LEU A 71 -30.75 6.24 -1.25
N PHE A 72 -30.00 5.36 -0.60
CA PHE A 72 -30.03 3.92 -0.84
C PHE A 72 -31.02 3.20 0.08
N ASP A 73 -31.51 2.05 -0.39
CA ASP A 73 -32.31 1.12 0.40
C ASP A 73 -31.54 0.69 1.66
N GLU A 74 -32.25 0.51 2.78
CA GLU A 74 -31.69 0.22 4.10
C GLU A 74 -30.67 -0.93 4.11
N ASP A 75 -30.92 -1.99 3.32
CA ASP A 75 -30.04 -3.16 3.22
C ASP A 75 -28.71 -2.89 2.50
N LEU A 76 -28.61 -1.78 1.76
CA LEU A 76 -27.42 -1.41 0.98
C LEU A 76 -26.62 -0.27 1.60
N ARG A 77 -27.19 0.50 2.54
CA ARG A 77 -26.54 1.66 3.17
C ARG A 77 -25.19 1.36 3.77
N ALA A 78 -25.05 0.20 4.43
CA ALA A 78 -23.78 -0.24 5.02
C ALA A 78 -22.66 -0.50 4.00
N ARG A 79 -22.99 -0.55 2.71
CA ARG A 79 -22.04 -0.74 1.60
C ARG A 79 -21.63 0.56 0.93
N ILE A 80 -22.21 1.69 1.35
CA ILE A 80 -21.75 3.02 0.97
C ILE A 80 -20.70 3.41 2.02
N VAL A 81 -19.43 3.35 1.64
CA VAL A 81 -18.31 3.35 2.61
C VAL A 81 -17.55 4.67 2.68
N GLY A 82 -17.92 5.64 1.87
CA GLY A 82 -17.38 6.99 1.94
C GLY A 82 -17.65 7.80 0.69
N SER A 83 -16.97 8.94 0.63
CA SER A 83 -16.89 9.79 -0.56
C SER A 83 -15.43 10.06 -0.92
N THR A 84 -15.15 10.35 -2.19
CA THR A 84 -13.80 10.73 -2.60
C THR A 84 -13.37 12.06 -1.95
N PRO A 85 -12.05 12.31 -1.77
CA PRO A 85 -11.57 13.64 -1.42
C PRO A 85 -11.96 14.65 -2.51
N VAL A 86 -11.87 15.94 -2.18
CA VAL A 86 -12.00 17.04 -3.15
C VAL A 86 -10.59 17.55 -3.42
N LEU A 87 -10.14 17.43 -4.67
CA LEU A 87 -8.84 17.95 -5.10
C LEU A 87 -8.99 19.33 -5.79
N GLU A 88 -7.86 19.97 -6.06
CA GLU A 88 -7.83 21.26 -6.78
C GLU A 88 -8.41 21.09 -8.20
N GLN A 89 -9.28 22.00 -8.62
CA GLN A 89 -10.06 21.86 -9.86
C GLN A 89 -9.22 21.86 -11.14
N ASP A 90 -8.01 22.40 -11.10
CA ASP A 90 -7.04 22.40 -12.20
C ASP A 90 -6.21 21.10 -12.27
N THR A 91 -6.44 20.16 -11.35
CA THR A 91 -5.85 18.82 -11.42
C THR A 91 -6.31 18.11 -12.69
N GLU A 92 -5.36 17.72 -13.54
CA GLU A 92 -5.64 16.93 -14.74
C GLU A 92 -6.28 15.58 -14.35
N PHE A 93 -7.40 15.25 -15.00
CA PHE A 93 -8.19 14.04 -14.71
C PHE A 93 -8.60 13.95 -13.23
N VAL A 94 -9.07 15.07 -12.67
CA VAL A 94 -9.31 15.24 -11.23
C VAL A 94 -10.11 14.09 -10.60
N ARG A 95 -11.18 13.61 -11.25
CA ARG A 95 -12.04 12.55 -10.69
C ARG A 95 -11.30 11.21 -10.63
N GLN A 96 -10.48 10.89 -11.64
CA GLN A 96 -9.59 9.73 -11.56
C GLN A 96 -8.61 9.87 -10.37
N ARG A 97 -7.98 11.04 -10.20
CA ARG A 97 -7.00 11.27 -9.11
C ARG A 97 -7.64 11.16 -7.72
N GLU A 98 -8.86 11.64 -7.58
CA GLU A 98 -9.69 11.52 -6.39
C GLU A 98 -9.98 10.05 -6.05
N CYS A 99 -10.40 9.25 -7.05
CA CYS A 99 -10.64 7.81 -6.88
C CYS A 99 -9.36 7.08 -6.47
N GLU A 100 -8.26 7.31 -7.18
CA GLU A 100 -6.95 6.72 -6.89
C GLU A 100 -6.44 7.08 -5.49
N GLN A 101 -6.62 8.34 -5.05
CA GLN A 101 -6.24 8.77 -3.72
C GLN A 101 -7.09 8.09 -2.64
N TRP A 102 -8.40 7.97 -2.86
CA TRP A 102 -9.27 7.24 -1.95
C TRP A 102 -8.84 5.78 -1.84
N MET A 103 -8.54 5.11 -2.97
CA MET A 103 -8.05 3.73 -3.00
C MET A 103 -6.73 3.58 -2.22
N ARG A 104 -5.75 4.47 -2.44
CA ARG A 104 -4.46 4.43 -1.70
C ARG A 104 -4.63 4.60 -0.19
N THR A 105 -5.62 5.38 0.23
CA THR A 105 -5.83 5.72 1.64
C THR A 105 -6.60 4.62 2.38
N HIS A 106 -7.57 3.99 1.71
CA HIS A 106 -8.55 3.13 2.38
C HIS A 106 -8.47 1.66 1.98
N CYS A 107 -7.84 1.33 0.85
CA CYS A 107 -7.82 -0.04 0.32
C CYS A 107 -6.42 -0.64 0.30
N PRO A 108 -6.29 -1.97 0.42
CA PRO A 108 -5.04 -2.66 0.14
C PRO A 108 -4.56 -2.41 -1.30
N PRO A 109 -3.23 -2.36 -1.54
CA PRO A 109 -2.68 -2.19 -2.87
C PRO A 109 -3.21 -3.20 -3.89
N GLY A 110 -3.58 -2.71 -5.07
CA GLY A 110 -4.11 -3.52 -6.17
C GLY A 110 -5.53 -4.03 -5.95
N GLN A 111 -6.33 -3.42 -5.06
CA GLN A 111 -7.76 -3.70 -5.02
C GLN A 111 -8.41 -3.14 -6.28
N GLU A 112 -9.24 -3.96 -6.92
CA GLU A 112 -9.93 -3.60 -8.15
C GLU A 112 -11.00 -2.54 -7.88
N TRP A 113 -11.18 -1.63 -8.83
CA TRP A 113 -12.22 -0.62 -8.77
C TRP A 113 -12.77 -0.27 -10.16
N VAL A 114 -14.00 0.22 -10.19
CA VAL A 114 -14.70 0.70 -11.38
C VAL A 114 -15.30 2.07 -11.07
N ALA A 115 -15.34 2.99 -12.03
CA ALA A 115 -16.06 4.25 -11.92
C ALA A 115 -17.23 4.32 -12.91
N LEU A 116 -18.41 4.72 -12.44
CA LEU A 116 -19.54 5.13 -13.27
C LEU A 116 -19.60 6.66 -13.28
N GLU A 117 -19.38 7.24 -14.45
CA GLU A 117 -19.27 8.69 -14.65
C GLU A 117 -19.72 9.03 -16.08
N ASP A 118 -20.40 10.15 -16.26
CA ASP A 118 -20.79 10.64 -17.59
C ASP A 118 -19.76 11.60 -18.21
N GLU A 119 -18.98 12.29 -17.37
CA GLU A 119 -17.99 13.27 -17.79
C GLU A 119 -16.61 12.65 -18.03
N GLN A 120 -16.44 12.00 -19.19
CA GLN A 120 -15.22 11.26 -19.56
C GLN A 120 -13.92 12.06 -19.46
N ALA A 121 -13.97 13.39 -19.63
CA ALA A 121 -12.80 14.26 -19.56
C ALA A 121 -12.17 14.35 -18.15
N LEU A 122 -12.89 13.89 -17.12
CA LEU A 122 -12.37 13.80 -15.74
C LEU A 122 -11.45 12.59 -15.52
N PHE A 123 -11.24 11.78 -16.55
CA PHE A 123 -10.40 10.59 -16.55
C PHE A 123 -9.40 10.63 -17.71
N GLU A 124 -8.27 9.95 -17.55
CA GLU A 124 -7.29 9.78 -18.63
C GLU A 124 -7.96 9.12 -19.86
N PRO A 125 -7.60 9.52 -21.09
CA PRO A 125 -8.10 8.87 -22.30
C PRO A 125 -7.82 7.36 -22.27
N GLY A 126 -8.88 6.56 -22.32
CA GLY A 126 -8.78 5.10 -22.27
C GLY A 126 -8.58 4.51 -20.87
N CYS A 127 -8.84 5.27 -19.80
CA CYS A 127 -8.83 4.79 -18.42
C CYS A 127 -9.62 3.48 -18.29
N PRO A 128 -8.99 2.33 -17.97
CA PRO A 128 -9.67 1.03 -17.99
C PRO A 128 -10.70 0.88 -16.88
N GLN A 129 -10.56 1.64 -15.78
CA GLN A 129 -11.49 1.61 -14.66
C GLN A 129 -12.77 2.42 -14.92
N LEU A 130 -12.74 3.34 -15.89
CA LEU A 130 -13.93 4.10 -16.27
C LEU A 130 -14.91 3.22 -17.07
N LEU A 131 -16.16 3.18 -16.62
CA LEU A 131 -17.32 2.74 -17.40
C LEU A 131 -18.14 4.00 -17.71
N PRO A 132 -18.01 4.56 -18.92
CA PRO A 132 -18.65 5.83 -19.26
C PRO A 132 -20.16 5.65 -19.45
N VAL A 133 -20.93 6.62 -18.96
CA VAL A 133 -22.39 6.69 -19.11
C VAL A 133 -22.76 7.85 -20.03
N ASP A 134 -23.79 7.69 -20.87
CA ASP A 134 -24.33 8.80 -21.65
C ASP A 134 -25.18 9.70 -20.74
N GLY A 135 -24.59 10.82 -20.30
CA GLY A 135 -25.22 11.78 -19.40
C GLY A 135 -26.58 12.32 -19.86
N SER A 136 -26.87 12.29 -21.16
CA SER A 136 -28.16 12.71 -21.70
C SER A 136 -29.29 11.70 -21.45
N LYS A 137 -28.94 10.46 -21.12
CA LYS A 137 -29.86 9.34 -20.88
C LYS A 137 -29.83 8.86 -19.44
N GLY A 138 -28.72 9.06 -18.73
CA GLY A 138 -28.46 8.33 -17.49
C GLY A 138 -28.15 6.87 -17.75
N LEU A 139 -27.85 6.13 -16.69
CA LEU A 139 -27.49 4.72 -16.73
C LEU A 139 -28.62 3.87 -17.35
N GLN A 140 -28.30 3.17 -18.43
CA GLN A 140 -29.21 2.30 -19.17
C GLN A 140 -28.96 0.82 -18.86
N LEU A 141 -29.83 -0.06 -19.39
CA LEU A 141 -29.70 -1.51 -19.22
C LEU A 141 -28.37 -2.05 -19.74
N ASP A 142 -27.90 -1.59 -20.89
CA ASP A 142 -26.63 -2.04 -21.48
C ASP A 142 -25.42 -1.60 -20.63
N ASP A 143 -25.51 -0.45 -19.97
CA ASP A 143 -24.48 0.02 -19.02
C ASP A 143 -24.42 -0.89 -17.79
N LEU A 144 -25.59 -1.27 -17.26
CA LEU A 144 -25.70 -2.19 -16.13
C LEU A 144 -25.16 -3.57 -16.47
N MET A 145 -25.45 -4.09 -17.67
CA MET A 145 -24.89 -5.37 -18.13
C MET A 145 -23.35 -5.34 -18.18
N ARG A 146 -22.78 -4.26 -18.73
CA ARG A 146 -21.32 -4.03 -18.75
C ARG A 146 -20.74 -3.89 -17.35
N LEU A 147 -21.46 -3.20 -16.45
CA LEU A 147 -21.06 -3.07 -15.05
C LEU A 147 -21.01 -4.45 -14.39
N ASP A 148 -22.05 -5.26 -14.53
CA ASP A 148 -22.11 -6.58 -13.91
C ASP A 148 -21.02 -7.51 -14.41
N GLU A 149 -20.72 -7.48 -15.70
CA GLU A 149 -19.63 -8.24 -16.31
C GLU A 149 -18.29 -7.83 -15.68
N ARG A 150 -17.98 -6.53 -15.67
CA ARG A 150 -16.75 -6.02 -15.05
C ARG A 150 -16.63 -6.37 -13.57
N LEU A 151 -17.73 -6.26 -12.82
CA LEU A 151 -17.74 -6.61 -11.40
C LEU A 151 -17.51 -8.11 -11.19
N SER A 152 -18.12 -8.96 -12.02
CA SER A 152 -17.93 -10.41 -11.98
C SER A 152 -16.48 -10.79 -12.25
N GLU A 153 -15.87 -10.19 -13.28
CA GLU A 153 -14.47 -10.40 -13.63
C GLU A 153 -13.52 -9.94 -12.53
N ALA A 154 -13.74 -8.73 -11.98
CA ALA A 154 -12.94 -8.21 -10.88
C ALA A 154 -13.02 -9.12 -9.66
N LEU A 155 -14.23 -9.55 -9.28
CA LEU A 155 -14.46 -10.46 -8.16
C LEU A 155 -13.81 -11.84 -8.37
N ALA A 156 -13.76 -12.34 -9.60
CA ALA A 156 -13.11 -13.60 -9.94
C ALA A 156 -11.57 -13.54 -9.76
N ARG A 157 -10.95 -12.38 -9.93
CA ARG A 157 -9.51 -12.16 -9.72
C ARG A 157 -9.12 -12.04 -8.24
N VAL A 158 -10.06 -11.75 -7.35
CA VAL A 158 -9.79 -11.47 -5.92
C VAL A 158 -8.99 -12.57 -5.21
N PRO A 159 -9.30 -13.87 -5.35
CA PRO A 159 -8.53 -14.92 -4.65
C PRO A 159 -7.04 -14.91 -5.03
N GLU A 160 -6.74 -14.76 -6.32
CA GLU A 160 -5.36 -14.71 -6.83
C GLU A 160 -4.62 -13.45 -6.32
N LEU A 161 -5.31 -12.30 -6.35
CA LEU A 161 -4.75 -11.04 -5.84
C LEU A 161 -4.47 -11.10 -4.33
N LYS A 162 -5.36 -11.72 -3.55
CA LYS A 162 -5.14 -11.92 -2.10
C LYS A 162 -3.92 -12.81 -1.85
N LEU A 163 -3.81 -13.93 -2.55
CA LEU A 163 -2.67 -14.84 -2.43
C LEU A 163 -1.34 -14.16 -2.83
N ALA A 164 -1.35 -13.39 -3.92
CA ALA A 164 -0.17 -12.64 -4.37
C ALA A 164 0.29 -11.61 -3.31
N ARG A 165 -0.64 -10.94 -2.63
CA ARG A 165 -0.34 -10.01 -1.53
C ARG A 165 0.25 -10.73 -0.33
N GLU A 166 -0.30 -11.86 0.07
CA GLU A 166 0.23 -12.65 1.18
C GLU A 166 1.66 -13.12 0.89
N HIS A 167 1.93 -13.59 -0.33
CA HIS A 167 3.27 -13.95 -0.78
C HIS A 167 4.22 -12.74 -0.79
N GLY A 168 3.78 -11.58 -1.30
CA GLY A 168 4.56 -10.34 -1.29
C GLY A 168 4.89 -9.86 0.11
N ALA A 169 3.91 -9.85 1.02
CA ALA A 169 4.09 -9.46 2.41
C ALA A 169 5.07 -10.41 3.13
N ARG A 170 4.93 -11.73 2.93
CA ARG A 170 5.85 -12.73 3.49
C ARG A 170 7.27 -12.60 2.92
N ALA A 171 7.42 -12.26 1.64
CA ALA A 171 8.72 -11.98 1.06
C ALA A 171 9.35 -10.70 1.66
N GLN A 172 8.54 -9.69 1.96
CA GLN A 172 8.98 -8.42 2.56
C GLN A 172 9.33 -8.55 4.05
N GLU A 173 8.64 -9.39 4.82
CA GLU A 173 9.04 -9.75 6.19
C GLU A 173 10.39 -10.50 6.22
N HIS A 174 10.66 -11.30 5.20
CA HIS A 174 11.95 -11.96 5.01
C HIS A 174 13.07 -11.02 4.50
N LEU A 175 12.79 -9.74 4.25
CA LEU A 175 13.77 -8.76 3.76
C LEU A 175 14.33 -7.84 4.85
N GLN A 176 13.82 -7.87 6.09
CA GLN A 176 14.46 -7.20 7.22
C GLN A 176 15.50 -8.12 7.87
N LEU A 177 16.61 -8.34 7.16
CA LEU A 177 17.81 -8.89 7.76
C LEU A 177 18.67 -7.71 8.23
N CYS A 178 18.85 -7.55 9.55
CA CYS A 178 19.75 -6.53 10.09
C CYS A 178 20.56 -7.09 11.27
N CYS A 179 21.71 -6.48 11.54
CA CYS A 179 22.59 -6.88 12.63
C CYS A 179 23.08 -5.66 13.39
N VAL A 180 23.04 -5.76 14.71
CA VAL A 180 23.68 -4.82 15.63
C VAL A 180 24.88 -5.51 16.24
N VAL A 181 26.07 -4.95 16.02
CA VAL A 181 27.31 -5.46 16.61
C VAL A 181 27.77 -4.54 17.74
N THR A 182 27.96 -5.12 18.91
CA THR A 182 28.55 -4.44 20.09
C THR A 182 29.81 -5.17 20.52
N ALA A 183 30.68 -4.50 21.28
CA ALA A 183 31.97 -5.00 21.69
C ALA A 183 32.16 -4.88 23.22
N SER A 184 32.90 -5.82 23.80
CA SER A 184 33.41 -5.76 25.17
C SER A 184 34.84 -6.31 25.18
N GLY A 185 35.82 -5.41 25.18
CA GLY A 185 37.22 -5.79 24.92
C GLY A 185 37.36 -6.40 23.52
N ASP A 186 37.86 -7.64 23.47
CA ASP A 186 38.04 -8.39 22.22
C ASP A 186 36.77 -9.16 21.81
N GLU A 187 35.78 -9.31 22.68
CA GLU A 187 34.55 -10.03 22.36
C GLU A 187 33.55 -9.14 21.60
N LEU A 188 33.04 -9.64 20.48
CA LEU A 188 31.99 -9.03 19.67
C LEU A 188 30.69 -9.82 19.81
N LEU A 189 29.60 -9.10 20.01
CA LEU A 189 28.24 -9.63 20.07
C LEU A 189 27.45 -9.10 18.88
N ALA A 190 27.08 -9.99 17.95
CA ALA A 190 26.21 -9.70 16.83
C ALA A 190 24.78 -10.15 17.14
N GLU A 191 23.87 -9.21 17.30
CA GLU A 191 22.44 -9.45 17.41
C GLU A 191 21.80 -9.37 16.03
N ILE A 192 21.47 -10.53 15.46
CA ILE A 192 20.88 -10.66 14.13
C ILE A 192 19.37 -10.71 14.28
N THR A 193 18.67 -9.85 13.53
CA THR A 193 17.22 -9.86 13.40
C THR A 193 16.84 -10.26 11.99
N TYR A 194 15.94 -11.23 11.88
CA TYR A 194 15.33 -11.64 10.61
C TYR A 194 13.82 -11.81 10.80
N GLY A 195 13.06 -10.83 10.33
CA GLY A 195 11.64 -10.69 10.68
C GLY A 195 11.45 -10.63 12.20
N ASN A 196 10.65 -11.54 12.77
CA ASN A 196 10.38 -11.61 14.22
C ASN A 196 11.37 -12.48 15.00
N LYS A 197 12.39 -13.06 14.36
CA LYS A 197 13.38 -13.91 15.03
C LYS A 197 14.62 -13.10 15.38
N ARG A 198 15.21 -13.41 16.54
CA ARG A 198 16.50 -12.89 16.98
C ARG A 198 17.48 -14.04 17.23
N GLU A 199 18.67 -13.90 16.69
CA GLU A 199 19.81 -14.78 16.94
C GLU A 199 20.98 -13.94 17.47
N THR A 200 21.81 -14.55 18.31
CA THR A 200 22.99 -13.89 18.86
C THR A 200 24.22 -14.70 18.51
N LEU A 201 25.22 -14.06 17.91
CA LEU A 201 26.54 -14.63 17.65
C LEU A 201 27.59 -13.91 18.46
N ARG A 202 28.54 -14.68 18.98
CA ARG A 202 29.71 -14.18 19.69
C ARG A 202 30.96 -14.54 18.90
N HIS A 203 31.88 -13.60 18.77
CA HIS A 203 33.16 -13.83 18.10
C HIS A 203 34.24 -12.93 18.68
N THR A 204 35.48 -13.41 18.77
CA THR A 204 36.63 -12.59 19.22
C THR A 204 37.41 -11.98 18.06
N ASP A 205 37.19 -12.48 16.83
CA ASP A 205 37.80 -11.97 15.60
C ASP A 205 36.75 -11.28 14.72
N ALA A 206 36.94 -9.98 14.49
CA ALA A 206 36.01 -9.17 13.72
C ALA A 206 35.89 -9.59 12.25
N ALA A 207 36.97 -10.06 11.63
CA ALA A 207 36.96 -10.46 10.23
C ALA A 207 36.18 -11.76 10.03
N GLU A 208 36.39 -12.75 10.90
CA GLU A 208 35.64 -14.02 10.88
C GLU A 208 34.14 -13.79 11.16
N LEU A 209 33.81 -12.86 12.08
CA LEU A 209 32.42 -12.44 12.29
C LEU A 209 31.84 -11.84 11.01
N GLY A 210 32.58 -10.97 10.32
CA GLY A 210 32.17 -10.42 9.03
C GLY A 210 31.90 -11.50 7.97
N LEU A 211 32.80 -12.48 7.82
CA LEU A 211 32.59 -13.60 6.89
C LEU A 211 31.38 -14.46 7.28
N THR A 212 31.18 -14.67 8.58
CA THR A 212 30.04 -15.42 9.13
C THR A 212 28.70 -14.73 8.87
N LEU A 213 28.65 -13.39 8.96
CA LEU A 213 27.49 -12.59 8.61
C LEU A 213 27.26 -12.57 7.09
N LEU A 214 28.32 -12.42 6.29
CA LEU A 214 28.23 -12.47 4.83
C LEU A 214 27.71 -13.83 4.33
N ALA A 215 28.18 -14.93 4.90
CA ALA A 215 27.71 -16.29 4.58
C ALA A 215 26.21 -16.49 4.91
N ARG A 216 25.65 -15.69 5.82
CA ARG A 216 24.21 -15.64 6.12
C ARG A 216 23.41 -14.71 5.18
N GLY A 217 24.04 -14.17 4.14
CA GLY A 217 23.40 -13.30 3.15
C GLY A 217 23.34 -11.82 3.55
N MET A 218 24.03 -11.43 4.63
CA MET A 218 24.04 -10.06 5.12
C MET A 218 25.02 -9.19 4.32
N LYS A 219 24.60 -7.98 3.98
CA LYS A 219 25.44 -6.96 3.33
C LYS A 219 26.00 -5.98 4.36
N PRO A 220 27.08 -5.24 4.04
CA PRO A 220 27.61 -4.21 4.93
C PRO A 220 26.57 -3.18 5.41
N GLU A 221 25.63 -2.79 4.56
CA GLU A 221 24.56 -1.85 4.89
C GLU A 221 23.55 -2.38 5.94
N ASP A 222 23.48 -3.70 6.12
CA ASP A 222 22.60 -4.35 7.08
C ASP A 222 23.21 -4.39 8.50
N VAL A 223 24.49 -4.04 8.65
CA VAL A 223 25.25 -4.12 9.91
C VAL A 223 25.49 -2.74 10.50
N SER A 224 25.06 -2.54 11.74
CA SER A 224 25.29 -1.32 12.53
C SER A 224 26.09 -1.62 13.80
N SER A 225 26.78 -0.60 14.33
CA SER A 225 27.52 -0.70 15.60
C SER A 225 27.31 0.58 16.41
N PRO A 226 26.22 0.68 17.19
CA PRO A 226 25.92 1.85 18.00
C PRO A 226 26.92 1.97 19.17
N ASP A 227 27.43 3.18 19.39
CA ASP A 227 28.34 3.55 20.47
C ASP A 227 27.73 4.56 21.46
N TRP A 228 26.48 4.96 21.23
CA TRP A 228 25.77 6.01 21.97
C TRP A 228 24.88 5.49 23.12
N LYS A 229 24.81 4.16 23.35
CA LYS A 229 23.92 3.55 24.33
C LYS A 229 24.67 3.17 25.61
N GLU A 230 24.16 3.61 26.75
CA GLU A 230 24.73 3.33 28.07
C GLU A 230 24.84 1.82 28.32
N GLY A 231 26.04 1.35 28.70
CA GLY A 231 26.34 -0.07 28.93
C GLY A 231 26.73 -0.90 27.69
N PHE A 232 26.74 -0.31 26.49
CA PHE A 232 27.20 -0.96 25.26
C PHE A 232 28.37 -0.17 24.65
N HIS A 233 29.46 -0.85 24.30
CA HIS A 233 30.55 -0.24 23.55
C HIS A 233 30.43 -0.64 22.07
N GLY A 234 30.53 0.33 21.17
CA GLY A 234 30.63 0.05 19.75
C GLY A 234 31.97 -0.63 19.41
N MET A 235 32.06 -1.24 18.23
CA MET A 235 33.32 -1.76 17.70
C MET A 235 34.39 -0.66 17.63
N SER A 236 35.63 -1.02 17.97
CA SER A 236 36.80 -0.15 17.74
C SER A 236 37.00 0.14 16.24
N ALA A 237 37.81 1.15 15.92
CA ALA A 237 38.16 1.45 14.52
C ALA A 237 38.79 0.24 13.80
N GLY A 238 39.67 -0.51 14.49
CA GLY A 238 40.30 -1.71 13.95
C GLY A 238 39.31 -2.86 13.74
N GLN A 239 38.42 -3.12 14.71
CA GLN A 239 37.37 -4.13 14.59
C GLN A 239 36.41 -3.81 13.44
N ARG A 240 35.98 -2.55 13.29
CA ARG A 240 35.14 -2.11 12.17
C ARG A 240 35.84 -2.33 10.82
N ALA A 241 37.10 -1.92 10.70
CA ALA A 241 37.86 -2.07 9.47
C ALA A 241 38.00 -3.56 9.08
N ALA A 242 38.29 -4.43 10.03
CA ALA A 242 38.43 -5.86 9.80
C ALA A 242 37.09 -6.52 9.42
N LEU A 243 35.99 -6.25 10.14
CA LEU A 243 34.67 -6.81 9.85
C LEU A 243 34.15 -6.39 8.47
N PHE A 244 34.07 -5.08 8.23
CA PHE A 244 33.55 -4.57 6.96
C PHE A 244 34.51 -4.82 5.79
N GLY A 245 35.82 -4.86 6.06
CA GLY A 245 36.82 -5.29 5.08
C GLY A 245 36.55 -6.71 4.60
N ALA A 246 36.39 -7.65 5.53
CA ALA A 246 36.11 -9.05 5.23
C ALA A 246 34.75 -9.25 4.53
N MET A 247 33.70 -8.52 4.93
CA MET A 247 32.39 -8.57 4.26
C MET A 247 32.47 -8.08 2.81
N ARG A 248 33.25 -7.03 2.52
CA ARG A 248 33.38 -6.48 1.16
C ARG A 248 34.24 -7.35 0.24
N THR A 249 35.27 -7.99 0.78
CA THR A 249 36.22 -8.80 -0.02
C THR A 249 35.84 -10.28 -0.06
N GLY A 250 34.96 -10.73 0.83
CA GLY A 250 34.67 -12.15 1.06
C GLY A 250 35.86 -12.95 1.60
N ARG A 251 36.91 -12.28 2.12
CA ARG A 251 38.13 -12.93 2.65
C ARG A 251 38.73 -12.14 3.80
N LYS A 252 39.34 -12.83 4.76
CA LYS A 252 40.14 -12.23 5.83
C LYS A 252 41.45 -11.69 5.26
N GLN A 253 41.77 -10.43 5.52
CA GLN A 253 43.07 -9.85 5.15
C GLN A 253 44.12 -10.27 6.19
N SER A 254 45.21 -10.88 5.74
CA SER A 254 46.39 -11.16 6.59
C SER A 254 47.16 -9.85 6.78
N VAL A 255 47.30 -9.40 8.02
CA VAL A 255 48.19 -8.29 8.34
C VAL A 255 49.60 -8.86 8.45
N ASP A 256 50.35 -8.85 7.34
CA ASP A 256 51.77 -9.17 7.37
C ASP A 256 52.53 -8.02 8.06
N PHE A 257 52.89 -8.21 9.33
CA PHE A 257 53.87 -7.36 9.98
C PHE A 257 55.26 -7.66 9.39
N HIS A 258 55.68 -6.88 8.39
CA HIS A 258 57.09 -6.80 8.03
C HIS A 258 57.84 -6.08 9.15
N VAL A 259 58.44 -6.85 10.05
CA VAL A 259 59.42 -6.35 11.02
C VAL A 259 60.73 -6.12 10.27
N ASN A 260 61.03 -4.87 9.91
CA ASN A 260 62.36 -4.51 9.43
C ASN A 260 63.34 -4.57 10.61
N LEU A 261 63.99 -5.72 10.78
CA LEU A 261 65.20 -5.85 11.57
C LEU A 261 66.37 -5.37 10.71
N THR A 262 66.83 -4.15 10.94
CA THR A 262 68.16 -3.71 10.50
C THR A 262 69.23 -4.45 11.32
N PRO A 263 70.23 -5.09 10.69
CA PRO A 263 71.38 -5.61 11.44
C PRO A 263 72.31 -4.46 11.82
N LEU A 264 72.76 -4.48 13.08
CA LEU A 264 73.88 -3.67 13.56
C LEU A 264 75.19 -4.25 12.98
N SER A 265 75.88 -3.44 12.17
CA SER A 265 77.33 -3.47 11.98
C SER A 265 77.79 -2.14 11.38
#